data_AF-A0A7W5WUY1-F1
#
_entry.id   AF-A0A7W5WUY1-F1
#
_cell.length_a   1.000
_cell.length_b   1.000
_cell.length_c   1.000
_cell.angle_alpha   90.00
_cell.angle_beta   90.00
_cell.angle_gamma   90.00
#
_symmetry.space_group_name_H-M   'P 1'
#
loop_
_entity.id
_entity.type
_entity.pdbx_description
1 polymer ?
#
loop_
_entity_poly.entity_id
_entity_poly.type
_entity_poly.pdbx_seq_one_letter_code
_entity_poly.pdbx_strand_id
1 'polypeptide(L)'
;MAHLSGADRSQLLLLPEAVDDYVGPDNPVRFIEAFVDGLDLGAAGFERVQPKGTGRPGYDPADLLKLYIYGYLNRIRSSRRLETETHRNVEAIWLLRHLKPDFKTIPDFRRDNRAAFKTVFREFAVLCRQLDLFGRELVAVDGTRIKAVNNKPRNFTRSSLVKAIQVADERLAGYMKRLDEGDADENRTPGGGSGNGDGKLAEKIAAIKSKRDRHKEMLAELDRTGAD
;
A
#
# COMPACT_ATOMS: atom_id res chain seq x y z
N MET A 1 45.89 18.25 -23.44
CA MET A 1 44.46 18.53 -23.23
C MET A 1 44.34 19.42 -22.01
N ALA A 2 43.91 20.67 -22.19
CA ALA A 2 43.73 21.62 -21.09
C ALA A 2 42.39 21.34 -20.40
N HIS A 3 42.44 21.07 -19.11
CA HIS A 3 41.25 20.99 -18.27
C HIS A 3 40.96 22.38 -17.69
N LEU A 4 39.69 22.69 -17.49
CA LEU A 4 39.29 23.85 -16.72
C LEU A 4 39.75 23.64 -15.27
N SER A 5 40.53 24.58 -14.73
CA SER A 5 40.99 24.57 -13.35
C SER A 5 39.98 25.31 -12.47
N GLY A 6 39.61 24.73 -11.32
CA GLY A 6 38.73 25.36 -10.35
C GLY A 6 39.43 26.43 -9.50
N ALA A 7 38.65 27.10 -8.65
CA ALA A 7 39.17 28.04 -7.65
C ALA A 7 39.96 27.32 -6.54
N ASP A 8 40.90 28.03 -5.93
CA ASP A 8 41.71 27.50 -4.83
C ASP A 8 40.87 27.32 -3.57
N ARG A 9 41.08 26.21 -2.84
CA ARG A 9 40.28 25.87 -1.64
C ARG A 9 40.49 26.83 -0.48
N SER A 10 41.58 27.62 -0.48
CA SER A 10 41.88 28.63 0.52
C SER A 10 41.35 30.02 0.16
N GLN A 11 40.72 30.18 -1.02
CA GLN A 11 40.16 31.45 -1.45
C GLN A 11 39.05 31.91 -0.49
N LEU A 12 39.27 33.06 0.16
CA LEU A 12 38.30 33.69 1.03
C LEU A 12 37.25 34.42 0.18
N LEU A 13 35.97 34.10 0.40
CA LEU A 13 34.84 34.87 -0.14
C LEU A 13 34.60 36.08 0.77
N LEU A 14 34.36 37.26 0.18
CA LEU A 14 34.23 38.53 0.91
C LEU A 14 32.99 38.56 1.83
N LEU A 15 31.97 37.75 1.51
CA LEU A 15 30.79 37.44 2.32
C LEU A 15 30.40 35.97 2.03
N PRO A 16 29.88 35.19 3.01
CA PRO A 16 29.29 33.88 2.71
C PRO A 16 28.09 34.05 1.79
N GLU A 17 27.96 33.18 0.78
CA GLU A 17 26.74 33.10 -0.02
C GLU A 17 25.56 32.72 0.89
N ALA A 18 24.37 33.25 0.59
CA ALA A 18 23.16 32.85 1.29
C ALA A 18 22.84 31.39 0.93
N VAL A 19 22.15 30.67 1.83
CA VAL A 19 21.72 29.29 1.54
C VAL A 19 20.90 29.22 0.24
N ASP A 20 20.15 30.28 -0.06
CA ASP A 20 19.32 30.42 -1.26
C ASP A 20 20.12 30.49 -2.57
N ASP A 21 21.36 31.00 -2.51
CA ASP A 21 22.24 31.12 -3.68
C ASP A 21 22.71 29.75 -4.20
N TYR A 22 22.74 28.74 -3.33
CA TYR A 22 23.15 27.37 -3.67
C TYR A 22 22.06 26.54 -4.34
N VAL A 23 20.79 26.96 -4.25
CA VAL A 23 19.65 26.24 -4.83
C VAL A 23 19.08 27.07 -5.96
N GLY A 24 19.46 26.78 -7.20
CA GLY A 24 18.99 27.54 -8.37
C GLY A 24 17.45 27.57 -8.51
N PRO A 25 16.90 28.54 -9.25
CA PRO A 25 15.45 28.73 -9.40
C PRO A 25 14.73 27.52 -10.02
N ASP A 26 15.42 26.76 -10.87
CA ASP A 26 14.90 25.58 -11.54
C ASP A 26 15.10 24.28 -10.74
N ASN A 27 15.63 24.36 -9.51
CA ASN A 27 15.84 23.17 -8.69
C ASN A 27 14.49 22.55 -8.25
N PRO A 28 14.27 21.23 -8.41
CA PRO A 28 13.03 20.55 -8.04
C PRO A 28 12.59 20.75 -6.58
N VAL A 29 13.53 21.04 -5.67
CA VAL A 29 13.23 21.26 -4.25
C VAL A 29 12.39 22.52 -4.03
N ARG A 30 12.49 23.53 -4.91
CA ARG A 30 11.62 24.72 -4.86
C ARG A 30 10.16 24.38 -5.15
N PHE A 31 9.91 23.39 -6.02
CA PHE A 31 8.56 22.89 -6.25
C PHE A 31 8.00 22.17 -5.02
N ILE A 32 8.83 21.44 -4.27
CA ILE A 32 8.40 20.79 -3.01
C ILE A 32 7.95 21.85 -2.00
N GLU A 33 8.74 22.92 -1.84
CA GLU A 33 8.38 24.05 -0.97
C GLU A 33 7.05 24.67 -1.39
N ALA A 34 6.95 25.12 -2.63
CA ALA A 34 5.74 25.78 -3.15
C ALA A 34 4.50 24.88 -3.08
N PHE A 35 4.65 23.58 -3.37
CA PHE A 35 3.55 22.63 -3.27
C PHE A 35 3.06 22.49 -1.83
N VAL A 36 3.95 22.27 -0.86
CA VAL A 36 3.55 22.07 0.54
C VAL A 36 3.00 23.36 1.14
N ASP A 37 3.56 24.51 0.81
CA ASP A 37 3.10 25.81 1.32
C ASP A 37 1.72 26.21 0.76
N GLY A 38 1.33 25.63 -0.37
CA GLY A 38 -0.01 25.80 -0.94
C GLY A 38 -1.10 24.90 -0.31
N LEU A 39 -0.74 23.96 0.58
CA LEU A 39 -1.70 23.02 1.17
C LEU A 39 -2.29 23.56 2.48
N ASP A 40 -3.60 23.34 2.65
CA ASP A 40 -4.21 23.44 3.98
C ASP A 40 -3.97 22.13 4.75
N LEU A 41 -2.87 22.11 5.51
CA LEU A 41 -2.49 20.94 6.32
C LEU A 41 -3.52 20.61 7.41
N GLY A 42 -4.25 21.61 7.91
CA GLY A 42 -5.32 21.40 8.88
C GLY A 42 -6.48 20.64 8.26
N ALA A 43 -6.96 21.09 7.10
CA ALA A 43 -8.01 20.43 6.34
C ALA A 43 -7.59 19.04 5.84
N ALA A 44 -6.32 18.85 5.50
CA ALA A 44 -5.76 17.56 5.11
C ALA A 44 -5.67 16.56 6.28
N GLY A 45 -5.89 17.02 7.52
CA GLY A 45 -5.92 16.19 8.72
C GLY A 45 -4.57 15.98 9.40
N PHE A 46 -3.59 16.87 9.17
CA PHE A 46 -2.37 16.85 9.96
C PHE A 46 -2.64 17.33 11.38
N GLU A 47 -2.06 16.62 12.35
CA GLU A 47 -2.11 17.02 13.74
C GLU A 47 -1.05 18.09 14.03
N ARG A 48 -1.29 18.90 15.08
CA ARG A 48 -0.32 19.87 15.62
C ARG A 48 0.13 20.96 14.63
N VAL A 49 -0.69 21.25 13.62
CA VAL A 49 -0.51 22.41 12.73
C VAL A 49 -0.48 23.71 13.52
N GLN A 50 -1.30 23.80 14.58
CA GLN A 50 -1.20 24.87 15.56
C GLN A 50 -0.41 24.38 16.78
N PRO A 51 0.71 25.05 17.14
CA PRO A 51 1.50 24.66 18.30
C PRO A 51 0.69 24.90 19.59
N LYS A 52 0.90 24.05 20.60
CA LYS A 52 0.36 24.31 21.93
C LYS A 52 1.09 25.51 22.54
N GLY A 53 0.37 26.34 23.30
CA GLY A 53 0.95 27.50 24.00
C GLY A 53 1.88 27.15 25.16
N THR A 54 2.12 25.86 25.43
CA THR A 54 2.96 25.38 26.54
C THR A 54 4.05 24.43 26.05
N GLY A 55 5.23 24.53 26.67
CA GLY A 55 6.39 23.69 26.37
C GLY A 55 7.19 24.13 25.14
N ARG A 56 8.17 23.31 24.74
CA ARG A 56 8.93 23.53 23.50
C ARG A 56 8.04 23.21 22.30
N PRO A 57 7.90 24.11 21.32
CA PRO A 57 7.19 23.81 20.09
C PRO A 57 7.81 22.61 19.37
N GLY A 58 6.96 21.74 18.82
CA GLY A 58 7.40 20.70 17.91
C GLY A 58 7.83 21.28 16.57
N TYR A 59 8.36 20.43 15.70
CA TYR A 59 8.56 20.78 14.30
C TYR A 59 7.22 21.03 13.62
N ASP A 60 7.20 21.97 12.68
CA ASP A 60 6.04 22.24 11.84
C ASP A 60 5.74 20.99 10.97
N PRO A 61 4.48 20.51 10.92
CA PRO A 61 4.07 19.47 9.98
C PRO A 61 4.47 19.73 8.53
N ALA A 62 4.50 20.99 8.09
CA ALA A 62 4.92 21.37 6.74
C ALA A 62 6.39 21.00 6.49
N ASP A 63 7.29 21.36 7.40
CA ASP A 63 8.73 21.07 7.27
C ASP A 63 8.98 19.55 7.23
N LEU A 64 8.29 18.79 8.08
CA LEU A 64 8.43 17.32 8.09
C LEU A 64 7.83 16.67 6.83
N LEU A 65 6.72 17.21 6.30
CA LEU A 65 6.14 16.76 5.04
C LEU A 65 7.07 17.03 3.85
N LYS A 66 7.66 18.24 3.78
CA LYS A 66 8.68 18.61 2.79
C LYS A 66 9.83 17.60 2.79
N LEU A 67 10.36 17.24 3.97
CA LEU A 67 11.41 16.23 4.11
C LEU A 67 10.98 14.85 3.58
N TYR A 68 9.74 14.46 3.81
CA TYR A 68 9.22 13.19 3.32
C TYR A 68 9.09 13.14 1.79
N ILE A 69 8.59 14.21 1.18
CA ILE A 69 8.49 14.33 -0.28
C ILE A 69 9.88 14.34 -0.90
N TYR A 70 10.81 15.10 -0.33
CA TYR A 70 12.22 15.12 -0.72
C TYR A 70 12.84 13.71 -0.68
N GLY A 71 12.63 12.97 0.41
CA GLY A 71 13.08 11.59 0.55
C GLY A 71 12.49 10.66 -0.51
N TYR A 72 11.22 10.85 -0.87
CA TYR A 72 10.57 10.02 -1.87
C TYR A 72 11.18 10.23 -3.26
N LEU A 73 11.34 11.50 -3.67
CA LEU A 73 11.93 11.89 -4.95
C LEU A 73 13.38 11.41 -5.07
N ASN A 74 14.17 11.55 -4.00
CA ASN A 74 15.57 11.12 -3.95
C ASN A 74 15.77 9.62 -3.60
N ARG A 75 14.69 8.83 -3.53
CA ARG A 75 14.71 7.39 -3.21
C ARG A 75 15.35 7.07 -1.83
N ILE A 76 15.26 7.99 -0.88
CA ILE A 76 15.75 7.85 0.50
C ILE A 76 14.60 7.42 1.41
N ARG A 77 14.54 6.13 1.73
CA ARG A 77 13.46 5.55 2.54
C ARG A 77 13.79 5.37 4.03
N SER A 78 15.06 5.45 4.39
CA SER A 78 15.53 5.31 5.77
C SER A 78 15.49 6.65 6.49
N SER A 79 14.83 6.71 7.65
CA SER A 79 14.77 7.92 8.46
C SER A 79 16.14 8.39 8.95
N ARG A 80 17.06 7.46 9.25
CA ARG A 80 18.45 7.81 9.60
C ARG A 80 19.21 8.44 8.43
N ARG A 81 18.94 7.95 7.20
CA ARG A 81 19.52 8.55 6.00
C ARG A 81 18.92 9.93 5.73
N LEU A 82 17.60 10.09 5.92
CA LEU A 82 16.95 11.40 5.84
C LEU A 82 17.54 12.39 6.84
N GLU A 83 17.68 12.00 8.12
CA GLU A 83 18.40 12.79 9.13
C GLU A 83 19.80 13.16 8.62
N THR A 84 20.59 12.19 8.14
CA THR A 84 21.93 12.46 7.58
C THR A 84 21.91 13.50 6.44
N GLU A 85 20.92 13.45 5.55
CA GLU A 85 20.78 14.44 4.47
C GLU A 85 20.57 15.85 5.02
N THR A 86 19.77 16.03 6.08
CA THR A 86 19.55 17.35 6.70
C THR A 86 20.82 18.01 7.25
N HIS A 87 21.90 17.24 7.43
CA HIS A 87 23.18 17.75 7.90
C HIS A 87 24.16 18.09 6.77
N ARG A 88 24.07 17.43 5.62
CA ARG A 88 25.12 17.46 4.58
C ARG A 88 24.67 17.98 3.23
N ASN A 89 23.38 17.86 2.93
CA ASN A 89 22.87 18.13 1.60
C ASN A 89 22.28 19.53 1.57
N VAL A 90 22.81 20.36 0.66
CA VAL A 90 22.41 21.77 0.57
C VAL A 90 20.92 21.93 0.24
N GLU A 91 20.35 21.03 -0.56
CA GLU A 91 18.92 21.06 -0.88
C GLU A 91 18.06 20.79 0.35
N ALA A 92 18.42 19.78 1.16
CA ALA A 92 17.70 19.46 2.39
C ALA A 92 17.89 20.55 3.46
N ILE A 93 19.08 21.13 3.56
CA ILE A 93 19.39 22.23 4.46
C ILE A 93 18.57 23.47 4.10
N TRP A 94 18.50 23.79 2.80
CA TRP A 94 17.70 24.88 2.26
C TRP A 94 16.21 24.64 2.52
N LEU A 95 15.68 23.48 2.13
CA LEU A 95 14.26 23.13 2.25
C LEU A 95 13.75 23.17 3.69
N LEU A 96 14.60 22.80 4.64
CA LEU A 96 14.27 22.76 6.07
C LEU A 96 14.73 23.98 6.84
N ARG A 97 15.34 24.99 6.19
CA ARG A 97 15.86 26.18 6.86
C ARG A 97 16.76 25.82 8.04
N HIS A 98 17.70 24.89 7.81
CA HIS A 98 18.62 24.31 8.81
C HIS A 98 17.99 23.46 9.94
N LEU A 99 16.68 23.19 9.92
CA LEU A 99 16.08 22.25 10.87
C LEU A 99 16.62 20.84 10.64
N LYS A 100 16.86 20.12 11.74
CA LYS A 100 17.46 18.77 11.76
C LYS A 100 16.60 17.81 12.57
N PRO A 101 15.44 17.38 12.04
CA PRO A 101 14.63 16.34 12.66
C PRO A 101 15.45 15.06 12.84
N ASP A 102 15.39 14.45 14.02
CA ASP A 102 16.12 13.22 14.31
C ASP A 102 15.43 11.99 13.70
N PHE A 103 16.15 10.86 13.65
CA PHE A 103 15.60 9.61 13.10
C PHE A 103 14.36 9.07 13.85
N LYS A 104 14.00 9.62 15.02
CA LYS A 104 12.80 9.25 15.78
C LYS A 104 11.60 10.11 15.41
N THR A 105 11.80 11.42 15.36
CA THR A 105 10.79 12.43 14.97
C THR A 105 10.25 12.14 13.57
N ILE A 106 11.14 11.86 12.62
CA ILE A 106 10.77 11.60 11.22
C ILE A 106 9.71 10.47 11.12
N PRO A 107 10.00 9.21 11.52
CA PRO A 107 9.03 8.12 11.40
C PRO A 107 7.82 8.26 12.30
N ASP A 108 7.95 8.89 13.47
CA ASP A 108 6.81 9.15 14.36
C ASP A 108 5.79 10.07 13.70
N PHE A 109 6.24 11.16 13.06
CA PHE A 109 5.37 12.05 12.30
C PHE A 109 4.55 11.31 11.23
N ARG A 110 5.19 10.44 10.44
CA ARG A 110 4.48 9.63 9.43
C ARG A 110 3.53 8.62 10.04
N ARG A 111 3.89 8.02 11.18
CA ARG A 111 3.04 7.05 11.86
C ARG A 111 1.76 7.72 12.34
N ASP A 112 1.90 8.87 12.98
CA ASP A 112 0.80 9.57 13.62
C ASP A 112 -0.12 10.24 12.58
N ASN A 113 0.43 10.71 11.44
CA ASN A 113 -0.32 11.40 10.37
C ASN A 113 -0.64 10.52 9.15
N ARG A 114 -0.63 9.18 9.26
CA ARG A 114 -0.75 8.25 8.11
C ARG A 114 -1.96 8.53 7.20
N ALA A 115 -3.10 8.91 7.78
CA ALA A 115 -4.30 9.23 7.02
C ALA A 115 -4.12 10.51 6.17
N ALA A 116 -3.54 11.56 6.77
CA ALA A 116 -3.29 12.84 6.10
C ALA A 116 -2.33 12.70 4.90
N PHE A 117 -1.28 11.88 5.04
CA PHE A 117 -0.38 11.57 3.93
C PHE A 117 -1.14 11.02 2.71
N LYS A 118 -2.13 10.14 2.92
CA LYS A 118 -2.92 9.58 1.81
C LYS A 118 -3.74 10.65 1.07
N THR A 119 -4.24 11.64 1.80
CA THR A 119 -4.98 12.77 1.24
C THR A 119 -4.06 13.67 0.42
N VAL A 120 -2.91 14.07 0.97
CA VAL A 120 -1.93 14.90 0.26
C VAL A 120 -1.40 14.20 -0.99
N PHE A 121 -1.06 12.92 -0.92
CA PHE A 121 -0.59 12.19 -2.10
C PHE A 121 -1.65 12.10 -3.19
N ARG A 122 -2.94 12.05 -2.83
CA ARG A 122 -4.03 12.10 -3.80
C ARG A 122 -4.09 13.47 -4.47
N GLU A 123 -4.01 14.55 -3.71
CA GLU A 123 -4.02 15.92 -4.25
C GLU A 123 -2.80 16.16 -5.15
N PHE A 124 -1.63 15.73 -4.73
CA PHE A 124 -0.41 15.77 -5.52
C PHE A 124 -0.58 15.04 -6.87
N ALA A 125 -1.14 13.82 -6.86
CA ALA A 125 -1.38 13.06 -8.08
C ALA A 125 -2.40 13.75 -9.01
N VAL A 126 -3.43 14.39 -8.45
CA VAL A 126 -4.40 15.17 -9.22
C VAL A 126 -3.74 16.40 -9.84
N LEU A 127 -2.92 17.13 -9.07
CA LEU A 127 -2.17 18.29 -9.54
C LEU A 127 -1.23 17.92 -10.69
N CYS A 128 -0.43 16.87 -10.53
CA CYS A 128 0.46 16.41 -11.60
C CYS A 128 -0.30 15.97 -12.86
N ARG A 129 -1.52 15.42 -12.71
CA ARG A 129 -2.40 15.11 -13.84
C ARG A 129 -2.94 16.37 -14.54
N GLN A 130 -3.27 17.41 -13.78
CA GLN A 130 -3.75 18.69 -14.34
C GLN A 130 -2.65 19.46 -15.07
N LEU A 131 -1.43 19.40 -14.55
CA LEU A 131 -0.26 20.04 -15.14
C LEU A 131 0.36 19.23 -16.28
N ASP A 132 -0.25 18.11 -16.68
CA ASP A 132 0.24 17.17 -17.69
C ASP A 132 1.70 16.72 -17.45
N LEU A 133 2.16 16.76 -16.19
CA LEU A 133 3.51 16.38 -15.78
C LEU A 133 3.74 14.86 -15.90
N PHE A 134 2.64 14.11 -15.87
CA PHE A 134 2.63 12.72 -16.27
C PHE A 134 2.03 12.61 -17.66
N GLY A 135 2.87 12.35 -18.65
CA GLY A 135 2.39 11.79 -19.90
C GLY A 135 1.63 10.50 -19.59
N ARG A 136 0.63 10.15 -20.42
CA ARG A 136 -0.01 8.83 -20.43
C ARG A 136 0.97 7.74 -20.90
N GLU A 137 2.21 7.79 -20.45
CA GLU A 137 3.22 6.81 -20.76
C GLU A 137 2.87 5.52 -20.04
N LEU A 138 2.80 4.48 -20.85
CA LEU A 138 2.60 3.10 -20.45
C LEU A 138 3.57 2.76 -19.30
N VAL A 139 3.03 2.64 -18.08
CA VAL A 139 3.81 2.12 -16.95
C VAL A 139 3.98 0.61 -17.13
N ALA A 140 5.06 0.22 -17.79
CA ALA A 140 5.45 -1.18 -17.87
C ALA A 140 6.16 -1.58 -16.57
N VAL A 141 5.45 -2.30 -15.70
CA VAL A 141 6.03 -2.89 -14.49
C VAL A 141 6.62 -4.25 -14.86
N ASP A 142 7.90 -4.28 -15.21
CA ASP A 142 8.64 -5.54 -15.33
C ASP A 142 9.13 -5.99 -13.95
N GLY A 143 8.28 -6.75 -13.27
CA GLY A 143 8.60 -7.36 -11.99
C GLY A 143 8.46 -8.86 -12.07
N THR A 144 9.46 -9.60 -11.56
CA THR A 144 9.30 -11.03 -11.29
C THR A 144 8.19 -11.19 -10.26
N ARG A 145 7.00 -11.66 -10.71
CA ARG A 145 5.92 -12.02 -9.80
C ARG A 145 6.32 -13.27 -9.04
N ILE A 146 7.03 -13.10 -7.92
CA ILE A 146 7.30 -14.19 -6.99
C ILE A 146 5.96 -14.52 -6.32
N LYS A 147 5.29 -15.55 -6.83
CA LYS A 147 4.15 -16.15 -6.13
C LYS A 147 4.69 -16.82 -4.88
N ALA A 148 4.43 -16.24 -3.71
CA ALA A 148 4.47 -17.03 -2.47
C ALA A 148 3.53 -18.24 -2.65
N VAL A 149 3.90 -19.41 -2.11
CA VAL A 149 3.08 -20.63 -2.16
C VAL A 149 1.89 -20.49 -1.20
N ASN A 150 1.04 -19.52 -1.49
CA ASN A 150 -0.16 -19.17 -0.74
C ASN A 150 -1.40 -19.52 -1.59
N ASN A 151 -1.52 -20.81 -1.95
CA ASN A 151 -2.69 -21.29 -2.66
C ASN A 151 -3.86 -21.43 -1.66
N LYS A 152 -5.11 -21.17 -2.09
CA LYS A 152 -6.32 -21.29 -1.25
C LYS A 152 -6.44 -22.60 -0.43
N PRO A 153 -6.07 -23.80 -0.94
CA PRO A 153 -6.07 -25.02 -0.14
C PRO A 153 -4.92 -25.14 0.87
N ARG A 154 -3.97 -24.19 0.89
CA ARG A 154 -2.86 -24.11 1.86
C ARG A 154 -2.97 -22.91 2.82
N ASN A 155 -3.93 -22.02 2.58
CA ASN A 155 -4.23 -20.89 3.45
C ASN A 155 -5.73 -20.87 3.71
N PHE A 156 -6.09 -21.45 4.84
CA PHE A 156 -7.45 -21.64 5.27
C PHE A 156 -7.49 -21.40 6.78
N THR A 157 -8.52 -20.71 7.22
CA THR A 157 -8.81 -20.50 8.64
C THR A 157 -9.92 -21.46 9.07
N ARG A 158 -10.03 -21.71 10.37
CA ARG A 158 -11.11 -22.53 10.95
C ARG A 158 -12.50 -22.09 10.47
N SER A 159 -12.75 -20.78 10.50
CA SER A 159 -14.03 -20.19 10.05
C SER A 159 -14.29 -20.40 8.55
N SER A 160 -13.24 -20.41 7.72
CA SER A 160 -13.36 -20.68 6.29
C SER A 160 -13.70 -22.15 6.00
N LEU A 161 -13.11 -23.09 6.74
CA LEU A 161 -13.39 -24.53 6.57
C LEU A 161 -14.81 -24.90 7.01
N VAL A 162 -15.27 -24.37 8.15
CA VAL A 162 -16.64 -24.59 8.64
C VAL A 162 -17.68 -24.10 7.62
N LYS A 163 -17.49 -22.89 7.07
CA LYS A 163 -18.36 -22.37 6.01
C LYS A 163 -18.32 -23.22 4.75
N ALA A 164 -17.15 -23.72 4.34
CA ALA A 164 -17.01 -24.56 3.16
C ALA A 164 -17.74 -25.91 3.32
N ILE A 165 -17.68 -26.52 4.50
CA ILE A 165 -18.43 -27.75 4.82
C ILE A 165 -19.93 -27.48 4.77
N GLN A 166 -20.40 -26.40 5.40
CA GLN A 166 -21.82 -26.04 5.40
C GLN A 166 -22.36 -25.84 3.98
N VAL A 167 -21.65 -25.08 3.13
CA VAL A 167 -22.05 -24.86 1.73
C VAL A 167 -22.07 -26.17 0.93
N ALA A 168 -21.16 -27.10 1.21
CA ALA A 168 -21.17 -28.41 0.56
C ALA A 168 -22.38 -29.26 1.00
N ASP A 169 -22.74 -29.23 2.28
CA ASP A 169 -23.89 -29.95 2.82
C ASP A 169 -25.22 -29.35 2.31
N GLU A 170 -25.34 -28.02 2.25
CA GLU A 170 -26.50 -27.33 1.66
C GLU A 170 -26.66 -27.68 0.17
N ARG A 171 -25.56 -27.74 -0.59
CA ARG A 171 -25.59 -28.16 -1.99
C ARG A 171 -26.01 -29.61 -2.15
N LEU A 172 -25.57 -30.51 -1.27
CA LEU A 172 -26.00 -31.91 -1.28
C LEU A 172 -27.49 -32.02 -0.95
N ALA A 173 -27.96 -31.31 0.08
CA ALA A 173 -29.37 -31.31 0.47
C ALA A 173 -30.29 -30.77 -0.64
N GLY A 174 -29.92 -29.63 -1.23
CA GLY A 174 -30.64 -29.08 -2.38
C GLY A 174 -30.54 -29.97 -3.63
N TYR A 175 -29.52 -30.84 -3.71
CA TYR A 175 -29.43 -31.83 -4.77
C TYR A 175 -30.39 -33.00 -4.54
N MET A 176 -30.39 -33.60 -3.33
CA MET A 176 -31.30 -34.69 -2.97
C MET A 176 -32.76 -34.29 -3.15
N LYS A 177 -33.11 -33.06 -2.75
CA LYS A 177 -34.46 -32.52 -2.94
C LYS A 177 -34.90 -32.51 -4.41
N ARG A 178 -34.01 -32.14 -5.34
CA ARG A 178 -34.32 -32.16 -6.79
C ARG A 178 -34.48 -33.57 -7.35
N LEU A 179 -33.80 -34.57 -6.75
CA LEU A 179 -33.99 -35.97 -7.12
C LEU A 179 -35.35 -36.45 -6.63
N ASP A 180 -35.69 -36.19 -5.38
CA ASP A 180 -36.98 -36.56 -4.80
C ASP A 180 -38.16 -35.92 -5.58
N GLU A 181 -38.00 -34.67 -6.04
CA GLU A 181 -38.96 -33.97 -6.90
C GLU A 181 -39.07 -34.61 -8.30
N GLY A 182 -37.94 -35.00 -8.90
CA GLY A 182 -37.90 -35.66 -10.21
C GLY A 182 -38.54 -37.06 -10.18
N ASP A 183 -38.25 -37.85 -9.16
CA ASP A 183 -38.81 -39.20 -8.96
C ASP A 183 -40.34 -39.13 -8.71
N ALA A 184 -40.82 -38.08 -8.04
CA ALA A 184 -42.25 -37.83 -7.82
C ALA A 184 -42.99 -37.44 -9.11
N ASP A 185 -42.33 -36.72 -10.02
CA ASP A 185 -42.89 -36.33 -11.32
C ASP A 185 -42.87 -37.50 -12.34
N GLU A 186 -41.85 -38.36 -12.32
CA GLU A 186 -41.82 -39.59 -13.12
C GLU A 186 -42.92 -40.59 -12.69
N ASN A 187 -43.20 -40.70 -11.40
CA ASN A 187 -44.31 -41.52 -10.89
C ASN A 187 -45.71 -41.01 -11.30
N ARG A 188 -45.84 -39.74 -11.71
CA ARG A 188 -47.10 -39.17 -12.21
C ARG A 188 -47.34 -39.39 -13.70
N THR A 189 -46.31 -39.68 -14.49
CA THR A 189 -46.43 -39.85 -15.94
C THR A 189 -45.64 -41.08 -16.40
N PRO A 190 -46.28 -42.26 -16.55
CA PRO A 190 -45.58 -43.47 -16.95
C PRO A 190 -45.33 -43.44 -18.46
N GLY A 191 -44.17 -42.90 -18.86
CA GLY A 191 -43.68 -43.01 -20.24
C GLY A 191 -42.92 -41.78 -20.71
N GLY A 192 -41.62 -41.71 -20.42
CA GLY A 192 -40.77 -40.65 -20.95
C GLY A 192 -39.34 -40.72 -20.41
N GLY A 193 -38.63 -41.81 -20.70
CA GLY A 193 -37.23 -41.96 -20.28
C GLY A 193 -36.32 -40.89 -20.88
N SER A 194 -35.43 -40.34 -20.05
CA SER A 194 -34.25 -39.59 -20.49
C SER A 194 -33.03 -39.92 -19.61
N GLY A 195 -32.52 -41.14 -19.75
CA GLY A 195 -31.32 -41.66 -19.07
C GLY A 195 -29.98 -41.09 -19.57
N ASN A 196 -29.86 -39.76 -19.75
CA ASN A 196 -28.63 -39.11 -20.21
C ASN A 196 -27.97 -38.21 -19.14
N GLY A 197 -28.48 -38.23 -17.90
CA GLY A 197 -27.99 -37.40 -16.77
C GLY A 197 -27.16 -38.13 -15.71
N ASP A 198 -27.32 -39.44 -15.56
CA ASP A 198 -26.95 -40.15 -14.33
C ASP A 198 -25.44 -40.35 -14.13
N GLY A 199 -24.68 -40.58 -15.22
CA GLY A 199 -23.22 -40.76 -15.15
C GLY A 199 -22.49 -39.48 -14.72
N LYS A 200 -22.82 -38.34 -15.33
CA LYS A 200 -22.26 -37.02 -14.96
C LYS A 200 -22.72 -36.56 -13.58
N LEU A 201 -23.76 -37.19 -13.05
CA LEU A 201 -24.36 -36.83 -11.79
C LEU A 201 -23.71 -37.56 -10.62
N ALA A 202 -23.58 -38.89 -10.69
CA ALA A 202 -22.86 -39.66 -9.68
C ALA A 202 -21.44 -39.08 -9.45
N GLU A 203 -20.78 -38.65 -10.53
CA GLU A 203 -19.49 -37.96 -10.51
C GLU A 203 -19.54 -36.61 -9.75
N LYS A 204 -20.58 -35.79 -9.95
CA LYS A 204 -20.73 -34.51 -9.24
C LYS A 204 -20.99 -34.71 -7.75
N ILE A 205 -21.81 -35.70 -7.38
CA ILE A 205 -22.07 -36.03 -5.97
C ILE A 205 -20.79 -36.55 -5.32
N ALA A 206 -20.06 -37.45 -5.98
CA ALA A 206 -18.78 -37.96 -5.52
C ALA A 206 -17.75 -36.82 -5.35
N ALA A 207 -17.70 -35.87 -6.29
CA ALA A 207 -16.81 -34.72 -6.21
C ALA A 207 -17.15 -33.76 -5.05
N ILE A 208 -18.44 -33.54 -4.76
CA ILE A 208 -18.85 -32.70 -3.63
C ILE A 208 -18.55 -33.40 -2.30
N LYS A 209 -18.83 -34.70 -2.17
CA LYS A 209 -18.50 -35.50 -0.99
C LYS A 209 -16.99 -35.51 -0.72
N SER A 210 -16.18 -35.80 -1.73
CA SER A 210 -14.72 -35.80 -1.63
C SER A 210 -14.17 -34.43 -1.17
N LYS A 211 -14.71 -33.32 -1.70
CA LYS A 211 -14.33 -31.97 -1.27
C LYS A 211 -14.70 -31.69 0.20
N ARG A 212 -15.90 -32.08 0.62
CA ARG A 212 -16.35 -31.94 2.01
C ARG A 212 -15.47 -32.74 2.95
N ASP A 213 -15.17 -33.98 2.63
CA ASP A 213 -14.38 -34.88 3.48
C ASP A 213 -12.96 -34.36 3.63
N ARG A 214 -12.36 -33.86 2.55
CA ARG A 214 -11.07 -33.17 2.59
C ARG A 214 -11.08 -31.92 3.49
N HIS A 215 -12.15 -31.12 3.46
CA HIS A 215 -12.28 -29.97 4.35
C HIS A 215 -12.47 -30.37 5.83
N LYS A 216 -13.11 -31.50 6.11
CA LYS A 216 -13.22 -32.07 7.47
C LYS A 216 -11.88 -32.57 7.99
N GLU A 217 -11.09 -33.24 7.15
CA GLU A 217 -9.73 -33.67 7.51
C GLU A 217 -8.83 -32.48 7.85
N MET A 218 -8.87 -31.43 7.03
CA MET A 218 -8.12 -30.19 7.27
C MET A 218 -8.57 -29.48 8.55
N LEU A 219 -9.87 -29.52 8.88
CA LEU A 219 -10.39 -28.96 10.13
C LEU A 219 -9.90 -29.76 11.34
N ALA A 220 -9.91 -31.10 11.25
CA ALA A 220 -9.40 -31.98 12.29
C ALA A 220 -7.87 -31.87 12.47
N GLU A 221 -7.14 -31.51 11.42
CA GLU A 221 -5.71 -31.18 11.51
C GLU A 221 -5.46 -29.86 12.23
N LEU A 222 -6.25 -28.81 11.95
CA LEU A 222 -6.18 -27.55 12.71
C LEU A 222 -6.53 -27.74 14.18
N ASP A 223 -7.62 -28.47 14.48
CA ASP A 223 -8.04 -28.75 15.85
C ASP A 223 -6.97 -29.56 16.63
N ARG A 224 -6.15 -30.38 15.95
CA ARG A 224 -5.00 -31.10 16.54
C ARG A 224 -3.76 -30.24 16.73
N THR A 225 -3.50 -29.29 15.83
CA THR A 225 -2.26 -28.51 15.81
C THR A 225 -2.36 -27.19 16.57
N GLY A 226 -3.57 -26.72 16.87
CA GLY A 226 -3.80 -25.47 17.63
C GLY A 226 -3.37 -24.20 16.90
N ALA A 227 -3.14 -24.28 15.59
CA ALA A 227 -2.86 -23.14 14.73
C ALA A 227 -4.18 -22.54 14.21
N ASP A 228 -4.36 -21.23 14.40
CA ASP A 228 -5.51 -20.46 13.88
C ASP A 228 -5.31 -19.98 12.44
#